data_AF-A0A1J3HAY5-F1
#
_entry.id   AF-A0A1J3HAY5-F1
#
_cell.length_a   1.000
_cell.length_b   1.000
_cell.length_c   1.000
_cell.angle_alpha   90.00
_cell.angle_beta   90.00
_cell.angle_gamma   90.00
#
_symmetry.space_group_name_H-M   'P 1'
#
loop_
_entity.id
_entity.type
_entity.pdbx_description
1 polymer ?
#
loop_
_entity_poly.entity_id
_entity_poly.type
_entity_poly.pdbx_seq_one_letter_code
_entity_poly.pdbx_strand_id
1 'polypeptide(L)'
;LGKKGGNTISVYYDFVKDVIEADKSLEYKKLCHSSLPQGNTHENKIRNISALRELGMPQKLLFSMLTSDSQVVCGKEKFAESLKKVVEMG
;
A
#
# COMPACT_ATOMS: atom_id res chain seq x y z
N LEU A 1 22.39 -19.65 11.03
CA LEU A 1 21.10 -19.27 10.39
C LEU A 1 20.37 -18.26 11.29
N GLY A 2 20.75 -16.99 11.22
CA GLY A 2 20.14 -15.94 12.05
C GLY A 2 18.83 -15.44 11.42
N LYS A 3 17.68 -15.73 12.05
CA LYS A 3 16.37 -15.24 11.62
C LYS A 3 16.25 -13.74 11.92
N LYS A 4 16.57 -12.89 10.94
CA LYS A 4 16.23 -11.46 10.92
C LYS A 4 14.89 -11.25 10.20
N GLY A 5 13.82 -11.89 10.70
CA GLY A 5 12.50 -11.93 10.04
C GLY A 5 11.37 -11.20 10.76
N GLY A 6 11.57 -10.79 12.02
CA GLY A 6 10.50 -10.22 12.84
C GLY A 6 10.04 -8.82 12.42
N ASN A 7 10.95 -8.00 11.90
CA ASN A 7 10.69 -6.56 11.78
C ASN A 7 9.94 -6.18 10.49
N THR A 8 10.11 -6.91 9.40
CA THR A 8 9.51 -6.57 8.09
C THR A 8 8.06 -7.01 7.96
N ILE A 9 7.71 -8.14 8.57
CA ILE A 9 6.33 -8.65 8.63
C ILE A 9 5.47 -7.74 9.52
N SER A 10 6.02 -7.31 10.68
CA SER A 10 5.32 -6.38 11.59
C SER A 10 4.86 -5.13 10.86
N VAL A 11 5.76 -4.45 10.14
CA VAL A 11 5.43 -3.15 9.52
C VAL A 11 4.36 -3.26 8.42
N TYR A 12 4.33 -4.37 7.68
CA TYR A 12 3.27 -4.58 6.70
C TYR A 12 1.90 -4.77 7.38
N TYR A 13 1.84 -5.56 8.46
CA TYR A 13 0.59 -5.73 9.21
C TYR A 13 0.17 -4.47 9.97
N ASP A 14 1.11 -3.70 10.49
CA ASP A 14 0.86 -2.40 11.10
C ASP A 14 0.23 -1.43 10.07
N PHE A 15 0.77 -1.39 8.85
CA PHE A 15 0.16 -0.61 7.76
C PHE A 15 -1.25 -1.07 7.41
N VAL A 16 -1.48 -2.39 7.29
CA VAL A 16 -2.83 -2.92 7.02
C VAL A 16 -3.80 -2.53 8.13
N LYS A 17 -3.35 -2.59 9.40
CA LYS A 17 -4.14 -2.18 10.55
C LYS A 17 -4.50 -0.69 10.50
N ASP A 18 -3.54 0.18 10.17
CA ASP A 18 -3.76 1.62 10.03
C ASP A 18 -4.76 1.94 8.91
N VAL A 19 -4.71 1.20 7.79
CA VAL A 19 -5.69 1.34 6.70
C VAL A 19 -7.10 0.96 7.19
N ILE A 20 -7.23 -0.17 7.92
CA ILE A 20 -8.51 -0.60 8.51
C ILE A 20 -9.03 0.41 9.53
N GLU A 21 -8.17 0.96 10.37
CA GLU A 21 -8.58 1.95 11.37
C GLU A 21 -9.01 3.26 10.72
N ALA A 22 -8.28 3.71 9.70
CA ALA A 22 -8.61 4.91 8.95
C ALA A 22 -9.90 4.77 8.10
N ASP A 23 -10.29 3.54 7.73
CA ASP A 23 -11.57 3.25 7.05
C ASP A 23 -12.76 3.30 8.01
N LYS A 24 -12.57 2.92 9.28
CA LYS A 24 -13.61 3.06 10.32
C LYS A 24 -13.88 4.51 10.72
N SER A 25 -12.95 5.41 10.41
CA SER A 25 -13.06 6.83 10.69
C SER A 25 -13.98 7.51 9.66
N LEU A 26 -14.87 8.39 10.14
CA LEU A 26 -15.67 9.28 9.29
C LEU A 26 -14.80 10.34 8.59
N GLU A 27 -13.63 10.67 9.15
CA GLU A 27 -12.69 11.61 8.57
C GLU A 27 -11.54 10.91 7.85
N TYR A 28 -11.14 11.48 6.70
CA TYR A 28 -9.97 11.04 5.97
C TYR A 28 -8.69 11.31 6.78
N LYS A 29 -8.10 10.25 7.34
CA LYS A 29 -6.77 10.31 7.97
C LYS A 29 -5.68 10.03 6.94
N LYS A 30 -4.73 10.94 6.73
CA LYS A 30 -3.53 10.66 5.92
C LYS A 30 -2.63 9.66 6.67
N LEU A 31 -2.19 8.61 6.00
CA LEU A 31 -1.31 7.60 6.60
C LEU A 31 0.13 8.15 6.59
N CYS A 32 0.76 8.26 7.76
CA CYS A 32 2.15 8.74 7.87
C CYS A 32 3.13 7.61 7.56
N HIS A 33 3.98 7.84 6.56
CA HIS A 33 4.91 6.86 5.98
C HIS A 33 6.25 6.70 6.73
N SER A 34 6.37 7.25 7.94
CA SER A 34 7.66 7.41 8.62
C SER A 34 8.37 6.10 8.98
N SER A 35 7.70 4.95 8.88
CA SER A 35 8.23 3.62 9.22
C SER A 35 8.37 2.66 8.02
N LEU A 36 8.28 3.14 6.78
CA LEU A 36 8.41 2.27 5.60
C LEU A 36 9.79 1.58 5.58
N PRO A 37 9.87 0.23 5.64
CA PRO A 37 11.15 -0.45 5.70
C PRO A 37 11.79 -0.39 4.31
N GLN A 38 12.85 0.38 4.19
CA GLN A 38 13.61 0.53 2.96
C GLN A 38 14.24 -0.83 2.58
N GLY A 39 13.98 -1.31 1.36
CA GLY A 39 14.48 -2.57 0.84
C GLY A 39 13.64 -3.81 1.19
N ASN A 40 12.41 -3.66 1.68
CA ASN A 40 11.52 -4.80 1.88
C ASN A 40 10.70 -5.16 0.61
N THR A 41 10.17 -6.37 0.57
CA THR A 41 9.35 -6.86 -0.56
C THR A 41 8.00 -6.14 -0.68
N HIS A 42 7.55 -5.46 0.37
CA HIS A 42 6.25 -4.80 0.44
C HIS A 42 6.31 -3.28 0.26
N GLU A 43 7.49 -2.70 0.03
CA GLU A 43 7.74 -1.26 0.09
C GLU A 43 6.95 -0.55 -1.00
N ASN A 44 7.10 -1.06 -2.23
CA ASN A 44 6.34 -0.59 -3.38
C ASN A 44 4.85 -0.79 -3.18
N LYS A 45 4.44 -1.94 -2.63
CA LYS A 45 3.02 -2.24 -2.38
C LYS A 45 2.40 -1.23 -1.42
N ILE A 46 3.05 -0.94 -0.30
CA ILE A 46 2.59 0.06 0.67
C ILE A 46 2.53 1.45 0.04
N ARG A 47 3.58 1.90 -0.67
CA ARG A 47 3.60 3.20 -1.34
C ARG A 47 2.50 3.35 -2.38
N ASN A 48 2.33 2.34 -3.22
CA ASN A 48 1.38 2.33 -4.33
C ASN A 48 -0.07 2.32 -3.80
N ILE A 49 -0.37 1.52 -2.77
CA ILE A 49 -1.68 1.51 -2.11
C ILE A 49 -2.00 2.86 -1.49
N SER A 50 -1.03 3.50 -0.83
CA SER A 50 -1.25 4.83 -0.27
C SER A 50 -1.47 5.89 -1.35
N ALA A 51 -0.78 5.83 -2.48
CA ALA A 51 -1.04 6.70 -3.61
C ALA A 51 -2.46 6.51 -4.15
N LEU A 52 -2.93 5.27 -4.33
CA LEU A 52 -4.30 4.99 -4.74
C LEU A 52 -5.33 5.52 -3.72
N ARG A 53 -5.03 5.40 -2.42
CA ARG A 53 -5.89 5.95 -1.37
C ARG A 53 -6.01 7.48 -1.46
N GLU A 54 -4.90 8.18 -1.69
CA GLU A 54 -4.89 9.64 -1.89
C GLU A 54 -5.66 10.04 -3.15
N LEU A 55 -5.70 9.19 -4.17
CA LEU A 55 -6.49 9.36 -5.39
C LEU A 55 -7.99 9.04 -5.20
N GLY A 56 -8.43 8.67 -3.99
CA GLY A 56 -9.84 8.42 -3.69
C GLY A 56 -10.37 7.04 -4.10
N MET A 57 -9.48 6.06 -4.35
CA MET A 57 -9.91 4.69 -4.62
C MET A 57 -10.75 4.11 -3.46
N PRO A 58 -11.83 3.37 -3.75
CA PRO A 58 -12.64 2.70 -2.73
C PRO A 58 -11.79 1.77 -1.85
N GLN A 59 -11.95 1.89 -0.53
CA GLN A 59 -11.19 1.10 0.46
C GLN A 59 -11.34 -0.42 0.26
N LYS A 60 -12.52 -0.89 -0.16
CA LYS A 60 -12.75 -2.30 -0.51
C LYS A 60 -11.80 -2.82 -1.59
N LEU A 61 -11.49 -2.00 -2.60
CA LEU A 61 -10.54 -2.35 -3.65
C LEU A 61 -9.10 -2.33 -3.11
N LEU A 62 -8.77 -1.34 -2.27
CA LEU A 62 -7.46 -1.27 -1.61
C LEU A 62 -7.21 -2.51 -0.72
N PHE A 63 -8.21 -2.97 0.04
CA PHE A 63 -8.11 -4.20 0.82
C PHE A 63 -7.89 -5.45 -0.03
N SER A 64 -8.59 -5.54 -1.17
CA SER A 64 -8.38 -6.64 -2.11
C SER A 64 -6.94 -6.64 -2.66
N MET A 65 -6.37 -5.47 -2.93
CA MET A 65 -4.98 -5.36 -3.42
C MET A 65 -3.96 -5.58 -2.31
N LEU A 66 -4.25 -5.16 -1.08
CA LEU A 66 -3.43 -5.41 0.09
C LEU A 66 -3.29 -6.91 0.36
N THR A 67 -4.40 -7.64 0.37
CA THR A 67 -4.45 -9.07 0.74
C THR A 67 -4.02 -10.02 -0.38
N SER A 68 -4.00 -9.57 -1.64
CA SER A 68 -3.59 -10.39 -2.79
C SER A 68 -2.12 -10.24 -3.13
N ASP A 69 -1.52 -11.28 -3.72
CA ASP A 69 -0.17 -11.23 -4.32
C ASP A 69 -0.16 -10.51 -5.69
N SER A 70 -1.04 -9.53 -5.89
CA SER A 70 -1.16 -8.79 -7.14
C SER A 70 0.15 -8.08 -7.50
N GLN A 71 0.75 -8.46 -8.62
CA GLN A 71 2.02 -7.90 -9.09
C GLN A 71 1.92 -6.42 -9.48
N VAL A 72 0.72 -5.93 -9.81
CA VAL A 72 0.52 -4.56 -10.34
C VAL A 72 0.90 -3.52 -9.28
N VAL A 73 0.53 -3.73 -8.02
CA VAL A 73 0.86 -2.81 -6.92
C VAL A 73 2.25 -3.07 -6.34
N CYS A 74 2.87 -4.22 -6.61
CA CYS A 74 4.20 -4.57 -6.11
C CYS A 74 5.35 -3.98 -6.96
N GLY A 75 5.10 -3.71 -8.25
CA GLY A 75 6.10 -3.13 -9.15
C GLY A 75 6.06 -1.61 -9.16
N LYS A 76 7.21 -0.93 -9.08
CA LYS A 76 7.28 0.54 -9.20
C LYS A 76 6.94 1.03 -10.61
N GLU A 77 7.65 0.51 -11.61
CA GLU A 77 7.55 0.98 -13.00
C GLU A 77 6.20 0.64 -13.62
N LYS A 78 5.79 -0.64 -13.53
CA LYS A 78 4.50 -1.10 -14.06
C LYS A 78 3.32 -0.39 -13.42
N PHE A 79 3.37 -0.12 -12.12
CA PHE A 79 2.34 0.66 -11.43
C PHE A 79 2.28 2.08 -11.99
N ALA A 80 3.42 2.79 -12.05
CA ALA A 80 3.46 4.15 -12.55
C ALA A 80 2.97 4.26 -14.00
N GLU A 81 3.37 3.32 -14.88
CA GLU A 81 2.92 3.26 -16.26
C GLU A 81 1.40 3.00 -16.36
N SER A 82 0.89 2.05 -15.59
CA SER A 82 -0.55 1.73 -15.58
C SER A 82 -1.37 2.90 -15.06
N LEU A 83 -0.91 3.55 -14.00
CA LEU A 83 -1.59 4.68 -13.38
C LEU A 83 -1.59 5.88 -14.32
N LYS A 84 -0.47 6.14 -15.02
CA LYS A 84 -0.40 7.15 -16.08
C LYS A 84 -1.43 6.88 -17.18
N LYS A 85 -1.52 5.65 -17.70
CA LYS A 85 -2.50 5.29 -18.73
C LYS A 85 -3.94 5.52 -18.28
N VAL A 86 -4.27 5.15 -17.05
CA VAL A 86 -5.63 5.36 -16.51
C VAL A 86 -5.93 6.85 -16.39
N VAL A 87 -5.00 7.65 -15.87
CA VAL A 87 -5.17 9.11 -15.77
C VAL A 87 -5.33 9.76 -17.15
N GLU A 88 -4.61 9.27 -18.17
CA GLU A 88 -4.76 9.74 -19.56
C GLU A 88 -6.10 9.35 -20.20
N MET A 89 -6.76 8.29 -19.71
CA MET A 89 -8.06 7.85 -20.21
C MET A 89 -9.25 8.63 -19.62
N GLY A 90 -9.04 9.40 -18.54
CA GLY A 90 -10.09 10.15 -17.83
C GLY A 90 -10.88 9.28 -16.86
#